data_AF-A0A5M7B5C5-F1
#
_entry.id   AF-A0A5M7B5C5-F1
#
_cell.length_a   1.000
_cell.length_b   1.000
_cell.length_c   1.000
_cell.angle_alpha   90.00
_cell.angle_beta   90.00
_cell.angle_gamma   90.00
#
_symmetry.space_group_name_H-M   'P 1'
#
loop_
_entity.id
_entity.type
_entity.pdbx_description
1 polymer ?
#
loop_
_entity_poly.entity_id
_entity_poly.type
_entity_poly.pdbx_seq_one_letter_code
_entity_poly.pdbx_strand_id
1 'polypeptide(L)' 'MIRLNLKPSVIKNINFNKNDETLEIEFKRHINTAQCINIPLSILQDYVETLKDDKENDDDYQPNLTVVYSNFKAS' A
#
# COMPACT_ATOMS: atom_id res chain seq x y z
N MET A 1 15.94 -8.06 -2.95
CA MET A 1 14.48 -7.81 -2.89
C MET A 1 14.06 -7.74 -1.44
N ILE A 2 13.40 -6.67 -0.99
CA ILE A 2 12.88 -6.53 0.38
C ILE A 2 11.37 -6.76 0.32
N ARG A 3 10.84 -7.70 1.12
CA ARG A 3 9.39 -7.95 1.21
C ARG A 3 8.79 -7.17 2.37
N LEU A 4 7.86 -6.28 2.07
CA LEU A 4 7.12 -5.50 3.07
C LEU A 4 5.83 -6.22 3.46
N ASN A 5 5.89 -6.99 4.54
CA ASN A 5 4.69 -7.62 5.14
C ASN A 5 4.14 -6.73 6.24
N LEU A 6 3.22 -5.83 5.88
CA LEU A 6 2.66 -4.85 6.81
C LEU A 6 1.34 -5.35 7.41
N LYS A 7 1.29 -5.46 8.74
CA LYS A 7 0.03 -5.71 9.45
C LYS A 7 -0.79 -4.41 9.51
N PRO A 8 -2.06 -4.38 9.07
CA PRO A 8 -2.87 -3.16 9.13
C PRO A 8 -2.94 -2.53 10.53
N SER A 9 -2.87 -3.36 11.59
CA SER A 9 -2.92 -2.91 12.98
C SER A 9 -1.75 -2.01 13.40
N VAL A 10 -0.59 -2.10 12.74
CA VAL A 10 0.60 -1.30 13.06
C VAL A 10 0.70 0.00 12.26
N ILE A 11 -0.10 0.12 11.19
CA ILE A 11 -0.12 1.28 10.31
C ILE A 11 -1.04 2.34 10.90
N LYS A 12 -0.56 3.58 10.88
CA LYS A 12 -1.33 4.77 11.25
C LYS A 12 -1.95 5.41 10.02
N ASN A 13 -1.19 5.56 8.94
CA ASN A 13 -1.65 6.16 7.70
C ASN A 13 -0.90 5.60 6.49
N ILE A 14 -1.56 5.58 5.33
CA ILE A 14 -0.96 5.29 4.03
C ILE A 14 -1.38 6.42 3.10
N ASN A 15 -0.40 7.14 2.55
CA ASN A 15 -0.65 8.32 1.74
C ASN A 15 0.18 8.29 0.44
N PHE A 16 -0.45 8.71 -0.66
CA PHE A 16 0.27 8.95 -1.91
C PHE A 16 0.61 10.43 -1.97
N ASN A 17 1.87 10.76 -1.70
CA ASN A 17 2.38 12.11 -1.86
C ASN A 17 2.71 12.34 -3.33
N LYS A 18 1.87 13.13 -4.00
CA LYS A 18 2.02 13.47 -5.42
C LYS A 18 3.14 14.47 -5.68
N ASN A 19 3.51 15.29 -4.69
CA ASN A 19 4.54 16.32 -4.88
C ASN A 19 5.93 15.67 -4.89
N ASP A 20 6.14 14.72 -3.98
CA ASP A 20 7.41 14.02 -3.83
C ASP A 20 7.45 12.67 -4.57
N GLU A 21 6.35 12.32 -5.27
CA GLU A 21 6.18 11.06 -5.99
C GLU A 21 6.52 9.84 -5.11
N THR A 22 5.97 9.80 -3.89
CA THR A 22 6.21 8.71 -2.94
C THR A 22 4.92 8.14 -2.33
N LEU A 23 4.92 6.84 -2.06
CA LEU A 23 4.03 6.19 -1.12
C LEU A 23 4.60 6.31 0.29
N GLU A 24 3.92 7.05 1.15
CA GLU A 24 4.27 7.26 2.54
C GLU A 24 3.48 6.30 3.42
N ILE A 25 4.17 5.59 4.31
CA ILE A 25 3.59 4.64 5.25
C ILE A 25 3.98 5.08 6.66
N GLU A 26 3.04 5.67 7.38
CA GLU A 26 3.22 6.06 8.77
C GLU A 26 2.86 4.91 9.71
N PHE A 27 3.71 4.66 10.69
CA PHE A 27 3.48 3.67 11.74
C PHE A 27 2.90 4.31 13.00
N LYS A 28 2.17 3.52 13.78
CA LYS A 28 1.69 3.96 15.10
C LYS A 28 2.88 4.21 16.04
N ARG A 29 2.76 5.23 16.90
CA ARG A 29 3.85 5.70 17.79
C ARG A 29 4.42 4.63 18.74
N HIS A 30 3.65 3.58 19.06
CA HIS A 30 4.08 2.50 19.95
C HIS A 30 4.79 1.35 19.24
N ILE A 31 5.01 1.46 17.93
CA ILE A 31 5.74 0.46 17.15
C ILE A 31 7.23 0.84 17.16
N ASN A 32 8.09 -0.10 17.55
CA ASN A 32 9.55 0.06 17.56
C ASN A 32 10.13 -0.04 16.13
N THR A 33 9.69 0.84 15.24
CA THR A 33 10.19 0.96 13.86
C THR A 33 10.31 2.44 13.49
N ALA A 34 10.87 2.72 12.31
CA ALA A 34 10.86 4.07 11.75
C ALA A 34 9.41 4.61 11.72
N GLN A 35 9.21 5.86 12.10
CA GLN A 35 7.86 6.44 12.17
C GLN A 35 7.19 6.53 10.81
N CYS A 36 7.97 6.65 9.74
CA CYS A 36 7.50 6.70 8.37
C CYS A 36 8.48 5.95 7.45
N ILE A 37 7.93 5.29 6.44
CA ILE A 37 8.68 4.79 5.27
C ILE A 37 8.15 5.52 4.05
N ASN A 38 9.05 6.07 3.24
CA ASN A 38 8.74 6.69 1.96
C ASN A 38 9.27 5.80 0.84
N ILE A 39 8.38 5.32 -0.02
CA ILE A 39 8.70 4.45 -1.15
C ILE A 39 8.49 5.26 -2.44
N PRO A 40 9.53 5.51 -3.25
CA PRO A 40 9.36 6.19 -4.53
C PRO A 40 8.39 5.44 -5.44
N LEU A 41 7.54 6.17 -6.14
CA LEU A 41 6.58 5.60 -7.09
C LEU A 41 7.27 4.86 -8.23
N SER A 42 8.46 5.30 -8.65
CA SER A 42 9.28 4.61 -9.66
C SER A 42 9.57 3.16 -9.27
N ILE A 43 9.95 2.92 -8.01
CA ILE A 43 10.21 1.57 -7.50
C ILE A 43 8.93 0.70 -7.52
N LEU A 44 7.77 1.30 -7.26
CA LEU A 44 6.48 0.60 -7.35
C LEU A 44 6.11 0.29 -8.80
N GLN A 45 6.39 1.22 -9.72
CA GLN A 45 6.17 1.02 -11.17
C GLN A 45 7.05 -0.10 -11.69
N ASP A 46 8.36 -0.06 -11.42
CA ASP A 46 9.31 -1.10 -11.80
C ASP A 46 8.84 -2.48 -11.28
N TYR A 47 8.39 -2.54 -10.02
CA TYR A 47 7.85 -3.78 -9.45
C TYR A 47 6.62 -4.29 -10.20
N VAL A 48 5.64 -3.41 -10.48
CA VAL A 48 4.43 -3.80 -11.23
C VAL A 48 4.78 -4.23 -12.65
N GLU A 49 5.77 -3.61 -13.29
CA GLU A 49 6.24 -4.03 -14.61
C GLU A 49 6.89 -5.41 -14.57
N THR A 50 7.73 -5.70 -13.58
CA THR A 50 8.31 -7.06 -13.43
C THR A 50 7.25 -8.14 -13.19
N LEU A 51 6.12 -7.81 -12.56
CA LEU A 51 5.00 -8.74 -12.37
C LEU A 51 4.21 -9.01 -13.66
N LYS A 52 4.26 -8.14 -14.66
CA LYS A 52 3.56 -8.35 -15.94
C LYS A 52 4.22 -9.42 -16.81
N ASP A 53 5.52 -9.63 -16.61
CA ASP A 53 6.30 -10.63 -17.34
C ASP A 53 6.15 -12.05 -16.75
N ASP A 54 5.81 -12.15 -15.46
CA ASP A 54 5.48 -13.42 -14.79
C ASP A 54 4.02 -13.81 -15.06
N LYS A 55 3.77 -14.46 -16.20
CA LYS A 55 2.50 -15.17 -16.50
C LYS A 55 2.37 -16.48 -15.69
N GLU A 56 2.57 -16.45 -14.38
CA GLU A 56 2.17 -17.57 -13.53
C GLU A 56 0.68 -17.45 -13.20
N ASN A 57 -0.10 -18.21 -13.97
CA ASN A 57 -1.49 -18.63 -13.76
C ASN A 57 -2.51 -17.58 -13.26
N ASP A 58 -3.52 -17.41 -14.11
CA ASP A 58 -4.80 -16.74 -13.92
C ASP A 58 -5.67 -17.44 -12.85
N ASP A 59 -5.12 -17.71 -11.66
CA ASP A 59 -5.90 -18.14 -10.51
C ASP A 59 -6.58 -16.90 -9.91
N ASP A 60 -7.81 -16.67 -10.38
CA ASP A 60 -8.87 -15.84 -9.82
C ASP A 60 -8.44 -14.99 -8.61
N TYR A 61 -7.95 -13.77 -8.88
CA TYR A 61 -7.86 -12.72 -7.88
C TYR A 61 -9.28 -12.44 -7.37
N GLN A 62 -9.74 -13.15 -6.34
CA GLN A 62 -10.93 -12.75 -5.59
C GLN A 62 -10.58 -11.50 -4.78
N PRO A 63 -11.12 -10.32 -5.11
CA PRO A 63 -10.89 -9.15 -4.28
C PRO A 63 -11.78 -9.32 -3.05
N ASN A 64 -11.20 -9.84 -1.96
CA ASN A 64 -11.84 -9.81 -0.63
C ASN A 64 -12.04 -8.37 -0.11
N LEU A 65 -11.70 -7.35 -0.88
CA LEU A 65 -12.04 -5.96 -0.63
C LEU A 65 -13.44 -5.66 -1.17
N THR A 66 -14.43 -5.68 -0.29
CA THR A 66 -15.73 -5.07 -0.56
C THR A 66 -15.59 -3.56 -0.48
N VAL A 67 -15.73 -2.87 -1.61
CA VAL A 67 -15.92 -1.41 -1.64
C VAL A 67 -17.29 -1.12 -1.04
N VAL A 68 -17.32 -0.65 0.21
CA VAL A 68 -18.54 -0.19 0.87
C VAL A 68 -18.68 1.32 0.67
N TYR A 69 -19.72 1.73 -0.04
CA TYR A 69 -20.10 3.14 -0.14
C TYR A 69 -20.65 3.59 1.21
N SER A 70 -19.96 4.50 1.87
CA SER A 70 -20.43 5.09 3.13
C SER A 70 -21.66 5.96 2.85
N ASN A 71 -22.78 5.67 3.50
CA ASN A 71 -23.98 6.52 3.50
C ASN A 71 -23.84 7.73 4.44
N PHE A 72 -22.65 8.33 4.51
CA PHE A 72 -22.40 9.46 5.37
C PHE A 72 -23.14 10.70 4.84
N LYS A 73 -24.29 11.00 5.43
CA LYS A 73 -24.89 12.34 5.35
C LYS A 73 -24.26 13.17 6.45
N ALA A 74 -23.45 14.16 6.07
CA ALA A 74 -23.10 15.25 6.97
C ALA A 74 -24.38 16.06 7.22
N SER A 75 -24.84 16.06 8.47
CA SER A 75 -25.90 16.95 8.97
C SER A 75 -25.39 18.38 9.10
#